data_AF-A0A2D4MJZ5-F1
#
_entry.id   AF-A0A2D4MJZ5-F1
#
_cell.length_a   1.000
_cell.length_b   1.000
_cell.length_c   1.000
_cell.angle_alpha   90.00
_cell.angle_beta   90.00
_cell.angle_gamma   90.00
#
_symmetry.space_group_name_H-M   'P 1'
#
loop_
_entity.id
_entity.type
_entity.pdbx_description
1 polymer ?
#
loop_
_entity_poly.entity_id
_entity_poly.type
_entity_poly.pdbx_seq_one_letter_code
_entity_poly.pdbx_strand_id
1 'polypeptide(L)'
;GLETFIAKAKLLPSNEQYDVVEEYIKVSIECAEMFKLLDGERRPDSEMLLIFQALENILLRTASDLSHFHVVGMNIVKKLINSYMKLIYAALYSETHRLSRLCLTLLSAMVSQGTDAARDVYSHFDFNNKFLPNLVKKRDYKGKPDIRTAYIQYAISFLIAGDHSILVQVLELKGILQVFLIFLLIWGGYM
;
A
#
# COMPACT_ATOMS: atom_id res chain seq x y z
N GLY A 1 17.41 3.50 13.64
CA GLY A 1 16.14 2.80 13.91
C GLY A 1 15.22 2.92 12.73
N LEU A 2 14.03 2.33 12.80
CA LEU A 2 13.05 2.29 11.70
C LEU A 2 12.51 3.69 11.37
N GLU A 3 12.35 4.54 12.37
CA GLU A 3 11.96 5.94 12.24
C GLU A 3 12.97 6.72 11.39
N THR A 4 14.27 6.52 11.64
CA THR A 4 15.34 7.16 10.88
C THR A 4 15.36 6.69 9.42
N PHE A 5 15.15 5.39 9.20
CA PHE A 5 15.03 4.82 7.86
C PHE A 5 13.88 5.49 7.09
N ILE A 6 12.68 5.52 7.69
CA ILE A 6 11.49 6.13 7.08
C ILE A 6 11.69 7.63 6.80
N ALA A 7 12.26 8.36 7.76
CA ALA A 7 12.47 9.80 7.61
C ALA A 7 13.38 10.11 6.42
N LYS A 8 14.44 9.32 6.22
CA LYS A 8 15.33 9.43 5.06
C LYS A 8 14.66 8.94 3.78
N ALA A 9 13.97 7.80 3.83
CA ALA A 9 13.32 7.19 2.66
C ALA A 9 12.28 8.12 2.01
N LYS A 10 11.54 8.89 2.82
CA LYS A 10 10.55 9.87 2.34
C LYS A 10 11.14 11.05 1.56
N LEU A 11 12.45 11.27 1.64
CA LEU A 11 13.15 12.34 0.93
C LEU A 11 13.76 11.84 -0.39
N LEU A 12 13.55 10.56 -0.74
CA LEU A 12 14.11 9.91 -1.93
C LEU A 12 13.05 9.74 -3.03
N PRO A 13 13.46 9.64 -4.31
CA PRO A 13 14.85 9.70 -4.79
C PRO A 13 15.46 11.11 -4.73
N SER A 14 16.75 11.19 -4.43
CA SER A 14 17.50 12.44 -4.41
C SER A 14 18.96 12.19 -4.79
N ASN A 15 19.47 12.92 -5.80
CA ASN A 15 20.84 12.74 -6.31
C ASN A 15 21.94 13.19 -5.34
N GLU A 16 21.59 13.96 -4.31
CA GLU A 16 22.54 14.56 -3.38
C GLU A 16 22.59 13.83 -2.02
N GLN A 17 21.73 12.83 -1.81
CA GLN A 17 21.58 12.13 -0.54
C GLN A 17 21.90 10.65 -0.64
N TYR A 18 22.42 10.11 0.45
CA TYR A 18 22.62 8.67 0.61
C TYR A 18 21.28 7.94 0.51
N ASP A 19 21.18 7.02 -0.44
CA ASP A 19 19.97 6.25 -0.68
C ASP A 19 19.82 5.10 0.32
N VAL A 20 19.16 5.39 1.44
CA VAL A 20 18.98 4.40 2.51
C VAL A 20 18.16 3.18 2.06
N VAL A 21 17.28 3.33 1.06
CA VAL A 21 16.42 2.22 0.60
C VAL A 21 17.21 1.30 -0.31
N GLU A 22 17.91 1.86 -1.30
CA GLU A 22 18.74 1.10 -2.22
C GLU A 22 19.83 0.32 -1.47
N GLU A 23 20.52 0.98 -0.55
CA GLU A 23 21.60 0.38 0.22
C GLU A 23 21.11 -0.69 1.19
N TYR A 24 19.91 -0.51 1.77
CA TYR A 24 19.26 -1.54 2.55
C TYR A 24 18.94 -2.78 1.70
N ILE A 25 18.34 -2.60 0.52
CA ILE A 25 17.96 -3.70 -0.37
C ILE A 25 19.19 -4.51 -0.82
N LYS A 26 20.32 -3.84 -1.10
CA LYS A 26 21.58 -4.50 -1.48
C LYS A 26 22.10 -5.47 -0.42
N VAL A 27 21.83 -5.19 0.86
CA VAL A 27 22.28 -6.02 1.99
C VAL A 27 21.21 -7.02 2.43
N SER A 28 19.92 -6.66 2.33
CA SER A 28 18.79 -7.50 2.73
C SER A 28 17.73 -7.62 1.63
N ILE A 29 18.03 -8.46 0.64
CA ILE A 29 17.16 -8.74 -0.52
C ILE A 29 15.81 -9.35 -0.10
N GLU A 30 15.78 -10.10 1.00
CA GLU A 30 14.56 -10.75 1.50
C GLU A 30 13.80 -9.89 2.54
N CYS A 31 14.38 -8.78 3.00
CA CYS A 31 13.83 -7.93 4.06
C CYS A 31 13.45 -8.73 5.33
N ALA A 32 14.19 -9.80 5.64
CA ALA A 32 13.86 -10.76 6.68
C ALA A 32 13.74 -10.11 8.08
N GLU A 33 14.54 -9.08 8.36
CA GLU A 33 14.48 -8.27 9.57
C GLU A 33 13.16 -7.53 9.71
N MET A 34 12.59 -6.97 8.63
CA MET A 34 11.30 -6.28 8.67
C MET A 34 10.15 -7.26 8.90
N PHE A 35 10.21 -8.44 8.29
CA PHE A 35 9.20 -9.47 8.52
C PHE A 35 9.31 -10.11 9.92
N LYS A 36 10.52 -10.27 10.45
CA LYS A 36 10.73 -10.67 11.84
C LYS A 36 10.17 -9.63 12.83
N LEU A 37 10.19 -8.36 12.44
CA LEU A 37 9.46 -7.30 13.14
C LEU A 37 7.93 -7.39 12.97
N LEU A 38 7.36 -8.33 12.23
CA LEU A 38 5.90 -8.57 12.22
C LEU A 38 5.52 -9.80 13.04
N ASP A 39 6.42 -10.75 13.27
CA ASP A 39 6.15 -12.02 13.96
C ASP A 39 5.86 -11.90 15.48
N GLY A 40 5.79 -10.67 16.01
CA GLY A 40 5.50 -10.45 17.43
C GLY A 40 4.00 -10.50 17.72
N GLU A 41 3.58 -11.24 18.76
CA GLU A 41 2.19 -11.21 19.22
C GLU A 41 1.84 -9.86 19.86
N ARG A 42 0.66 -9.32 19.52
CA ARG A 42 0.08 -8.07 20.09
C ARG A 42 0.99 -6.83 20.01
N ARG A 43 1.39 -6.46 18.78
CA ARG A 43 2.13 -5.21 18.57
C ARG A 43 1.24 -3.97 18.70
N PRO A 44 1.75 -2.89 19.34
CA PRO A 44 1.07 -1.60 19.31
C PRO A 44 0.94 -1.07 17.88
N ASP A 45 -0.17 -0.38 17.59
CA ASP A 45 -0.40 0.28 16.29
C ASP A 45 0.76 1.18 15.87
N SER A 46 1.43 1.84 16.82
CA SER A 46 2.58 2.71 16.56
C SER A 46 3.76 1.95 15.94
N GLU A 47 4.02 0.71 16.37
CA GLU A 47 5.09 -0.11 15.80
C GLU A 47 4.69 -0.67 14.44
N MET A 48 3.45 -1.17 14.31
CA MET A 48 2.92 -1.63 13.02
C MET A 48 2.98 -0.53 11.95
N LEU A 49 2.65 0.70 12.35
CA LEU A 49 2.75 1.88 11.48
C LEU A 49 4.16 2.08 10.93
N LEU A 50 5.20 1.91 11.75
CA LEU A 50 6.57 2.08 11.30
C LEU A 50 6.97 0.97 10.33
N ILE A 51 6.63 -0.28 10.62
CA ILE A 51 7.01 -1.41 9.78
C ILE A 51 6.31 -1.34 8.41
N PHE A 52 5.00 -1.10 8.40
CA PHE A 52 4.25 -0.95 7.17
C PHE A 52 4.71 0.25 6.36
N GLN A 53 5.07 1.35 7.02
CA GLN A 53 5.59 2.52 6.31
C GLN A 53 6.97 2.26 5.71
N ALA A 54 7.83 1.49 6.39
CA ALA A 54 9.13 1.13 5.83
C ALA A 54 8.98 0.20 4.62
N LEU A 55 8.12 -0.81 4.70
CA LEU A 55 7.79 -1.71 3.57
C LEU A 55 7.14 -0.94 2.41
N GLU A 56 6.23 -0.01 2.69
CA GLU A 56 5.62 0.88 1.70
C GLU A 56 6.69 1.69 0.96
N ASN A 57 7.64 2.30 1.67
CA ASN A 57 8.71 3.08 1.03
C ASN A 57 9.60 2.20 0.14
N ILE A 58 9.91 0.97 0.56
CA ILE A 58 10.66 0.02 -0.29
C ILE A 58 9.86 -0.31 -1.55
N LEU A 59 8.59 -0.70 -1.40
CA LEU A 59 7.72 -1.04 -2.53
C LEU A 59 7.57 0.12 -3.51
N LEU A 60 7.36 1.34 -3.03
CA LEU A 60 7.25 2.50 -3.90
C LEU A 60 8.52 2.67 -4.74
N ARG A 61 9.70 2.58 -4.14
CA ARG A 61 10.99 2.71 -4.83
C ARG A 61 11.21 1.59 -5.85
N THR A 62 10.92 0.33 -5.50
CA THR A 62 11.09 -0.81 -6.42
C THR A 62 10.06 -0.82 -7.56
N ALA A 63 8.94 -0.12 -7.42
CA ALA A 63 7.98 0.11 -8.50
C ALA A 63 8.37 1.29 -9.42
N SER A 64 9.23 2.20 -8.96
CA SER A 64 9.61 3.42 -9.70
C SER A 64 11.07 3.39 -10.17
N ASP A 65 11.93 4.05 -9.43
CA ASP A 65 13.29 4.43 -9.80
C ASP A 65 14.31 3.35 -9.46
N LEU A 66 13.96 2.42 -8.57
CA LEU A 66 14.72 1.20 -8.28
C LEU A 66 14.10 -0.03 -8.96
N SER A 67 13.53 0.13 -10.15
CA SER A 67 12.86 -0.96 -10.90
C SER A 67 13.76 -2.15 -11.22
N HIS A 68 15.08 -1.97 -11.27
CA HIS A 68 16.04 -3.08 -11.37
C HIS A 68 16.03 -4.01 -10.14
N PHE A 69 15.49 -3.57 -9.01
CA PHE A 69 15.20 -4.37 -7.82
C PHE A 69 13.75 -4.89 -7.75
N HIS A 70 13.01 -4.92 -8.86
CA HIS A 70 11.61 -5.37 -8.89
C HIS A 70 11.37 -6.74 -8.22
N VAL A 71 12.32 -7.69 -8.33
CA VAL A 71 12.24 -9.01 -7.67
C VAL A 71 12.08 -8.88 -6.15
N VAL A 72 12.75 -7.91 -5.52
CA VAL A 72 12.64 -7.64 -4.08
C VAL A 72 11.23 -7.18 -3.74
N GLY A 73 10.69 -6.24 -4.52
CA GLY A 73 9.32 -5.77 -4.36
C GLY A 73 8.29 -6.90 -4.49
N MET A 74 8.43 -7.76 -5.50
CA MET A 74 7.56 -8.93 -5.66
C MET A 74 7.67 -9.94 -4.51
N ASN A 75 8.87 -10.15 -3.97
CA ASN A 75 9.06 -11.04 -2.82
C ASN A 75 8.34 -10.49 -1.58
N ILE A 76 8.41 -9.17 -1.36
CA ILE A 76 7.68 -8.50 -0.28
C ILE A 76 6.16 -8.69 -0.46
N VAL A 77 5.63 -8.45 -1.67
CA VAL A 77 4.21 -8.64 -1.98
C VAL A 77 3.76 -10.05 -1.65
N LYS A 78 4.46 -11.06 -2.19
CA LYS A 78 4.14 -12.47 -1.97
C LYS A 78 4.21 -12.85 -0.50
N LYS A 79 5.22 -12.35 0.22
CA LYS A 79 5.37 -12.63 1.66
C LYS A 79 4.24 -12.02 2.49
N LEU A 80 3.86 -10.77 2.21
CA LEU A 80 2.75 -10.09 2.86
C LEU A 80 1.42 -10.84 2.63
N ILE A 81 1.13 -11.22 1.39
CA ILE A 81 -0.08 -11.95 1.03
C ILE A 81 -0.13 -13.33 1.70
N ASN A 82 0.95 -14.11 1.59
CA ASN A 82 0.94 -15.51 2.02
C ASN A 82 1.05 -15.66 3.54
N SER A 83 1.74 -14.75 4.22
CA SER A 83 2.06 -14.90 5.65
C SER A 83 1.40 -13.86 6.55
N TYR A 84 1.09 -12.67 6.04
CA TYR A 84 0.68 -11.53 6.87
C TYR A 84 -0.68 -10.91 6.48
N MET A 85 -1.45 -11.51 5.56
CA MET A 85 -2.73 -10.93 5.14
C MET A 85 -3.74 -10.79 6.29
N LYS A 86 -3.74 -11.72 7.26
CA LYS A 86 -4.54 -11.59 8.49
C LYS A 86 -4.18 -10.33 9.28
N LEU A 87 -2.88 -10.01 9.36
CA LEU A 87 -2.38 -8.81 10.03
C LEU A 87 -2.76 -7.55 9.25
N ILE A 88 -2.65 -7.59 7.91
CA ILE A 88 -3.11 -6.50 7.04
C ILE A 88 -4.59 -6.21 7.28
N TYR A 89 -5.44 -7.24 7.37
CA TYR A 89 -6.86 -7.07 7.67
C TYR A 89 -7.12 -6.48 9.06
N ALA A 90 -6.41 -6.97 10.07
CA ALA A 90 -6.53 -6.44 11.43
C ALA A 90 -6.16 -4.94 11.48
N ALA A 91 -5.09 -4.56 10.81
CA ALA A 91 -4.62 -3.18 10.73
C ALA A 91 -5.55 -2.29 9.88
N LEU A 92 -6.05 -2.80 8.74
CA LEU A 92 -6.99 -2.13 7.85
C LEU A 92 -8.28 -1.75 8.56
N TYR A 93 -8.83 -2.66 9.37
CA TYR A 93 -10.05 -2.45 10.13
C TYR A 93 -9.84 -1.97 11.57
N SER A 94 -8.63 -1.51 11.90
CA SER A 94 -8.33 -0.93 13.21
C SER A 94 -9.19 0.30 13.53
N GLU A 95 -9.28 0.63 14.82
CA GLU A 95 -9.90 1.87 15.28
C GLU A 95 -9.05 3.10 14.91
N THR A 96 -7.73 2.91 14.79
CA THR A 96 -6.77 3.95 14.45
C THR A 96 -6.83 4.30 12.97
N HIS A 97 -7.46 5.45 12.65
CA HIS A 97 -7.61 5.93 11.26
C HIS A 97 -6.28 5.99 10.48
N ARG A 98 -5.20 6.33 11.17
CA ARG A 98 -3.85 6.42 10.57
C ARG A 98 -3.36 5.05 10.09
N LEU A 99 -3.60 3.98 10.84
CA LEU A 99 -3.16 2.63 10.51
C LEU A 99 -4.02 2.05 9.37
N SER A 100 -5.34 2.21 9.44
CA SER A 100 -6.24 1.88 8.33
C SER A 100 -5.81 2.54 7.01
N ARG A 101 -5.49 3.84 7.06
CA ARG A 101 -5.04 4.59 5.89
C ARG A 101 -3.72 4.06 5.35
N LEU A 102 -2.73 3.82 6.23
CA LEU A 102 -1.44 3.28 5.82
C LEU A 102 -1.56 1.88 5.20
N CYS A 103 -2.51 1.05 5.68
CA CYS A 103 -2.74 -0.26 5.07
C CYS A 103 -3.20 -0.13 3.61
N LEU A 104 -4.08 0.83 3.32
CA LEU A 104 -4.54 1.08 1.94
C LEU A 104 -3.43 1.61 1.04
N THR A 105 -2.54 2.46 1.56
CA THR A 105 -1.41 2.96 0.78
C THR A 105 -0.32 1.90 0.59
N LEU A 106 -0.09 1.02 1.59
CA LEU A 106 0.75 -0.16 1.45
C LEU A 106 0.18 -1.12 0.39
N LEU A 107 -1.12 -1.43 0.42
CA LEU A 107 -1.77 -2.25 -0.59
C LEU A 107 -1.67 -1.63 -1.99
N SER A 108 -1.81 -0.30 -2.10
CA SER A 108 -1.54 0.41 -3.37
C SER A 108 -0.10 0.20 -3.85
N ALA A 109 0.88 0.34 -2.96
CA ALA A 109 2.30 0.15 -3.31
C ALA A 109 2.62 -1.30 -3.70
N MET A 110 1.92 -2.28 -3.13
CA MET A 110 1.99 -3.69 -3.55
C MET A 110 1.47 -3.86 -4.99
N VAL A 111 0.29 -3.32 -5.30
CA VAL A 111 -0.28 -3.38 -6.66
C VAL A 111 0.62 -2.69 -7.68
N SER A 112 1.24 -1.57 -7.32
CA SER A 112 2.16 -0.83 -8.18
C SER A 112 3.42 -1.61 -8.58
N GLN A 113 3.72 -2.77 -7.99
CA GLN A 113 4.83 -3.61 -8.47
C GLN A 113 4.60 -4.14 -9.89
N GLY A 114 3.36 -4.15 -10.39
CA GLY A 114 3.02 -4.54 -11.74
C GLY A 114 1.88 -5.53 -11.81
N THR A 115 1.61 -6.02 -13.02
CA THR A 115 0.41 -6.82 -13.30
C THR A 115 0.31 -8.10 -12.47
N ASP A 116 1.43 -8.81 -12.24
CA ASP A 116 1.41 -10.03 -11.43
C ASP A 116 1.07 -9.74 -9.97
N ALA A 117 1.63 -8.66 -9.40
CA ALA A 117 1.26 -8.22 -8.06
C ALA A 117 -0.19 -7.76 -7.99
N ALA A 118 -0.68 -7.06 -9.01
CA ALA A 118 -2.08 -6.66 -9.09
C ALA A 118 -3.01 -7.90 -9.05
N ARG A 119 -2.71 -8.97 -9.79
CA ARG A 119 -3.48 -10.22 -9.74
C ARG A 119 -3.40 -10.91 -8.37
N ASP A 120 -2.20 -10.99 -7.80
CA ASP A 120 -1.99 -11.59 -6.48
C ASP A 120 -2.76 -10.83 -5.39
N VAL A 121 -2.67 -9.50 -5.36
CA VAL A 121 -3.39 -8.66 -4.38
C VAL A 121 -4.90 -8.74 -4.60
N TYR A 122 -5.37 -8.66 -5.85
CA TYR A 122 -6.81 -8.73 -6.15
C TYR A 122 -7.42 -10.05 -5.68
N SER A 123 -6.75 -11.18 -5.95
CA SER A 123 -7.25 -12.51 -5.59
C SER A 123 -7.32 -12.77 -4.08
N HIS A 124 -6.53 -12.05 -3.28
CA HIS A 124 -6.49 -12.20 -1.82
C HIS A 124 -7.26 -11.12 -1.06
N PHE A 125 -7.59 -10.01 -1.71
CA PHE A 125 -8.38 -8.94 -1.10
C PHE A 125 -9.88 -9.15 -1.32
N ASP A 126 -10.61 -9.41 -0.24
CA ASP A 126 -12.08 -9.45 -0.19
C ASP A 126 -12.70 -8.05 -0.37
N PHE A 127 -12.98 -7.69 -1.63
CA PHE A 127 -13.73 -6.47 -1.98
C PHE A 127 -15.21 -6.53 -1.58
N ASN A 128 -15.74 -7.70 -1.25
CA ASN A 128 -17.13 -7.88 -0.81
C ASN A 128 -17.27 -7.82 0.72
N ASN A 129 -16.19 -7.53 1.44
CA ASN A 129 -16.20 -7.46 2.88
C ASN A 129 -17.21 -6.41 3.39
N LYS A 130 -18.15 -6.85 4.23
CA LYS A 130 -19.23 -6.01 4.79
C LYS A 130 -18.76 -4.79 5.59
N PHE A 131 -17.52 -4.78 6.08
CA PHE A 131 -16.94 -3.67 6.83
C PHE A 131 -16.32 -2.60 5.92
N LEU A 132 -16.04 -2.94 4.65
CA LEU A 132 -15.41 -2.03 3.69
C LEU A 132 -16.24 -0.76 3.43
N PRO A 133 -17.58 -0.81 3.26
CA PRO A 133 -18.40 0.40 3.11
C PRO A 133 -18.33 1.34 4.33
N ASN A 134 -18.15 0.80 5.54
CA ASN A 134 -18.04 1.62 6.74
C ASN A 134 -16.64 2.25 6.84
N LEU A 135 -15.60 1.53 6.43
CA LEU A 135 -14.23 2.01 6.38
C LEU A 135 -14.11 3.27 5.51
N VAL A 136 -14.68 3.26 4.30
CA VAL A 136 -14.61 4.38 3.34
C VAL A 136 -15.48 5.58 3.73
N LYS A 137 -16.42 5.40 4.68
CA LYS A 137 -17.24 6.49 5.22
C LYS A 137 -16.57 7.22 6.39
N LYS A 138 -15.50 6.65 6.98
CA LYS A 138 -14.73 7.30 8.06
C LYS A 138 -14.05 8.56 7.53
N ARG A 139 -14.56 9.73 7.92
CA ARG A 139 -13.95 11.02 7.63
C ARG A 139 -12.94 11.40 8.72
N ASP A 140 -11.82 11.97 8.33
CA ASP A 140 -10.94 12.67 9.28
C ASP A 140 -11.39 14.13 9.34
N TYR A 141 -12.01 14.50 10.46
CA TYR A 141 -12.55 15.85 10.68
C TYR A 141 -11.46 16.93 10.82
N LYS A 142 -10.17 16.56 10.81
CA LYS A 142 -9.04 17.50 10.92
C LYS A 142 -8.37 17.85 9.58
N GLY A 143 -9.03 17.58 8.44
CA GLY A 143 -8.52 17.97 7.11
C GLY A 143 -7.26 17.20 6.64
N LYS A 144 -6.92 16.09 7.30
CA LYS A 144 -5.87 15.17 6.85
C LYS A 144 -6.43 14.27 5.72
N PRO A 145 -5.57 13.65 4.88
CA PRO A 145 -6.03 12.71 3.86
C PRO A 145 -6.93 11.66 4.52
N ASP A 146 -8.20 11.61 4.10
CA ASP A 146 -9.17 10.70 4.71
C ASP A 146 -8.95 9.27 4.18
N ILE A 147 -9.51 8.29 4.89
CA ILE A 147 -9.38 6.87 4.53
C ILE A 147 -9.97 6.61 3.14
N ARG A 148 -10.97 7.41 2.75
CA ARG A 148 -11.59 7.34 1.43
C ARG A 148 -10.57 7.65 0.33
N THR A 149 -9.78 8.72 0.43
CA THR A 149 -8.75 9.03 -0.56
C THR A 149 -7.76 7.87 -0.74
N ALA A 150 -7.29 7.25 0.36
CA ALA A 150 -6.38 6.12 0.27
C ALA A 150 -7.06 4.88 -0.36
N TYR A 151 -8.35 4.65 -0.10
CA TYR A 151 -9.11 3.59 -0.76
C TYR A 151 -9.28 3.83 -2.26
N ILE A 152 -9.52 5.09 -2.65
CA ILE A 152 -9.60 5.48 -4.06
C ILE A 152 -8.25 5.26 -4.75
N GLN A 153 -7.14 5.65 -4.11
CA GLN A 153 -5.80 5.41 -4.62
C GLN A 153 -5.52 3.91 -4.78
N TYR A 154 -5.97 3.09 -3.83
CA TYR A 154 -5.88 1.64 -3.93
C TYR A 154 -6.66 1.10 -5.13
N ALA A 155 -7.91 1.54 -5.35
CA ALA A 155 -8.68 1.16 -6.54
C ALA A 155 -8.00 1.61 -7.85
N ILE A 156 -7.48 2.83 -7.88
CA ILE A 156 -6.77 3.39 -9.05
C ILE A 156 -5.48 2.62 -9.34
N SER A 157 -4.77 2.11 -8.32
CA SER A 157 -3.53 1.35 -8.54
C SER A 157 -3.75 0.13 -9.44
N PHE A 158 -4.90 -0.54 -9.33
CA PHE A 158 -5.26 -1.63 -10.26
C PHE A 158 -5.54 -1.14 -11.67
N LEU A 159 -6.03 0.09 -11.83
CA LEU A 159 -6.24 0.66 -13.17
C LEU A 159 -4.93 0.99 -13.88
N ILE A 160 -3.91 1.35 -13.11
CA ILE A 160 -2.59 1.71 -13.63
C ILE A 160 -1.74 0.47 -13.91
N ALA A 161 -1.72 -0.49 -12.99
CA ALA A 161 -0.82 -1.65 -13.05
C ALA A 161 -1.49 -2.94 -13.59
N GLY A 162 -2.82 -3.02 -13.54
CA GLY A 162 -3.59 -4.20 -13.93
C GLY A 162 -3.65 -4.40 -15.45
N ASP A 163 -3.80 -5.66 -15.85
CA ASP A 163 -4.12 -6.01 -17.23
C ASP A 163 -5.62 -5.87 -17.51
N HIS A 164 -6.02 -6.09 -18.76
CA HIS A 164 -7.43 -6.01 -19.18
C HIS A 164 -8.37 -6.85 -18.30
N SER A 165 -7.95 -8.03 -17.85
CA SER A 165 -8.76 -8.89 -16.98
C SER A 165 -9.01 -8.23 -15.62
N ILE A 166 -7.96 -7.72 -14.98
CA ILE A 166 -8.07 -7.03 -13.69
C ILE A 166 -8.91 -5.76 -13.83
N LEU A 167 -8.75 -5.01 -14.93
CA LEU A 167 -9.56 -3.81 -15.18
C LEU A 167 -11.05 -4.14 -15.21
N VAL A 168 -11.46 -5.16 -15.97
CA VAL A 168 -12.87 -5.58 -16.06
C VAL A 168 -13.39 -5.98 -14.69
N GLN A 169 -12.65 -6.83 -13.97
CA GLN A 169 -13.03 -7.30 -12.64
C GLN A 169 -13.19 -6.16 -11.62
N VAL A 170 -12.25 -5.22 -11.62
CA VAL A 170 -12.30 -4.04 -10.74
C VAL A 170 -13.48 -3.16 -11.11
N LEU A 171 -13.71 -2.87 -12.39
CA LEU A 171 -14.83 -2.03 -12.85
C LEU A 171 -16.23 -2.62 -12.56
N GLU A 172 -16.33 -3.94 -12.47
CA GLU A 172 -17.56 -4.65 -12.08
C GLU A 172 -17.86 -4.57 -10.59
N LEU A 173 -16.92 -4.11 -9.76
CA LEU A 173 -17.15 -3.93 -8.32
C LEU A 173 -18.23 -2.87 -8.07
N LYS A 174 -19.23 -3.26 -7.27
CA LYS A 174 -20.36 -2.39 -6.93
C LYS A 174 -19.87 -1.07 -6.32
N GLY A 175 -20.27 0.04 -6.95
CA GLY A 175 -19.97 1.39 -6.47
C GLY A 175 -18.62 1.95 -6.88
N ILE A 176 -17.77 1.18 -7.58
CA ILE A 176 -16.46 1.69 -8.02
C ILE A 176 -16.60 2.77 -9.10
N LEU A 177 -17.53 2.60 -10.03
CA LEU A 177 -17.83 3.60 -11.06
C LEU A 177 -18.29 4.92 -10.45
N GLN A 178 -19.07 4.87 -9.37
CA GLN A 178 -19.51 6.07 -8.65
C GLN A 178 -18.33 6.78 -7.99
N VAL A 179 -17.36 6.02 -7.48
CA VAL A 179 -16.10 6.56 -6.94
C VAL A 179 -15.28 7.23 -8.03
N PHE A 180 -15.15 6.61 -9.21
CA PHE A 180 -14.43 7.18 -10.35
C PHE A 180 -15.07 8.45 -10.89
N LEU A 181 -16.41 8.49 -11.04
CA LEU A 181 -17.12 9.68 -11.50
C LEU A 181 -16.94 10.85 -10.54
N ILE A 182 -16.96 10.62 -9.23
CA ILE A 182 -16.69 11.66 -8.24
C ILE A 182 -15.25 12.18 -8.38
N PHE A 183 -14.28 11.30 -8.63
CA PHE A 183 -12.90 11.71 -8.85
C PHE A 183 -12.73 12.55 -10.12
N LEU A 184 -13.29 12.12 -11.25
CA LEU A 184 -13.29 12.86 -12.51
C LEU A 184 -13.98 14.23 -12.38
N LEU A 185 -15.04 14.34 -11.58
CA LEU A 185 -15.71 15.62 -11.33
C LEU A 185 -14.90 16.56 -10.43
N ILE A 186 -14.10 16.03 -9.50
CA ILE A 186 -13.26 16.84 -8.60
C ILE A 186 -11.95 17.26 -9.28
N TRP A 187 -11.35 16.37 -10.09
CA TRP A 187 -10.03 16.60 -10.71
C TRP A 187 -10.08 16.96 -12.20
N GLY A 188 -11.12 16.57 -12.93
CA GLY A 188 -11.30 16.91 -14.35
C GLY A 188 -11.68 18.38 -14.59
N GLY A 189 -11.95 19.16 -13.53
CA GLY A 189 -12.10 20.61 -13.60
C GLY A 189 -10.77 21.38 -13.50
N TYR A 190 -9.64 20.68 -13.33
CA TYR A 190 -8.30 21.25 -13.16
C TYR A 190 -7.30 20.81 -14.26
N MET A 191 -7.77 20.18 -15.34
CA MET A 191 -7.01 19.95 -16.57
C MET A 191 -7.49 20.85 -17.70
#